data_AF-A0A9R0VPF7-F1
#
_entry.id   AF-A0A9R0VPF7-F1
#
_cell.length_a   1.000
_cell.length_b   1.000
_cell.length_c   1.000
_cell.angle_alpha   90.00
_cell.angle_beta   90.00
_cell.angle_gamma   90.00
#
_symmetry.space_group_name_H-M   'P 1'
#
loop_
_entity.id
_entity.type
_entity.pdbx_description
1 polymer ?
#
loop_
_entity_poly.entity_id
_entity_poly.type
_entity_poly.pdbx_seq_one_letter_code
_entity_poly.pdbx_strand_id
1 'polypeptide(L)'
;MSEVKPEEMSHPAMEQLQGFEYCIDSNPPWGEAIILGFQHYILALGTAVMIPAVLVPMMGGSDGDRVRVVQTLLFVTGINTLLQSLFGTRLPTVIGGSYAFVIPVMAIVQDSSLAAIPDDHERFLQSMRAIQGALIVSSSIQIILGYSQLWGIFSRFFSPLGMAPVVALLGFGLFERGFPVLGDALRLACQC
;
A
#
# COMPACT_ATOMS: atom_id res chain seq x y z
N MET A 1 1.44 15.08 -53.46
CA MET A 1 0.51 14.74 -52.36
C MET A 1 1.23 13.70 -51.52
N SER A 2 2.07 14.19 -50.60
CA SER A 2 2.95 13.33 -49.81
C SER A 2 2.22 12.92 -48.54
N GLU A 3 2.05 11.61 -48.39
CA GLU A 3 1.43 10.94 -47.26
C GLU A 3 2.27 11.18 -46.00
N VAL A 4 1.69 11.86 -45.00
CA VAL A 4 2.35 12.18 -43.73
C VAL A 4 2.14 11.01 -42.77
N LYS A 5 3.25 10.41 -42.34
CA LYS A 5 3.38 9.32 -41.39
C LYS A 5 2.85 9.75 -40.00
N PRO A 6 2.02 8.94 -39.30
CA PRO A 6 1.56 9.24 -37.95
C PRO A 6 2.64 8.84 -36.94
N GLU A 7 3.74 9.59 -36.89
CA GLU A 7 4.66 9.57 -35.76
C GLU A 7 4.69 10.98 -35.17
N GLU A 8 4.52 11.06 -33.85
CA GLU A 8 4.87 12.22 -33.02
C GLU A 8 3.90 13.42 -33.02
N MET A 9 2.70 13.24 -32.47
CA MET A 9 2.01 14.33 -31.77
C MET A 9 2.07 14.07 -30.26
N SER A 10 3.28 14.23 -29.70
CA SER A 10 3.44 14.36 -28.25
C SER A 10 2.97 15.76 -27.86
N HIS A 11 1.69 15.90 -27.52
CA HIS A 11 1.19 17.15 -26.95
C HIS A 11 1.91 17.42 -25.61
N PRO A 12 2.39 18.64 -25.35
CA PRO A 12 2.97 18.98 -24.06
C PRO A 12 1.94 18.74 -22.94
N ALA A 13 2.39 18.21 -21.80
CA ALA A 13 1.55 17.75 -20.69
C ALA A 13 0.48 18.75 -20.23
N MET A 14 0.83 20.04 -20.31
CA MET A 14 -0.02 21.18 -19.96
C MET A 14 -1.31 21.29 -20.78
N GLU A 15 -1.37 20.73 -22.01
CA GLU A 15 -2.57 20.76 -22.86
C GLU A 15 -3.56 19.63 -22.54
N GLN A 16 -3.13 18.52 -21.91
CA GLN A 16 -4.01 17.39 -21.58
C GLN A 16 -4.61 17.48 -20.17
N LEU A 17 -3.88 18.03 -19.19
CA LEU A 17 -4.40 18.35 -17.86
C LEU A 17 -3.84 19.70 -17.38
N GLN A 18 -4.69 20.70 -17.25
CA GLN A 18 -4.33 21.99 -16.65
C GLN A 18 -3.87 21.79 -15.19
N GLY A 19 -2.56 21.77 -14.96
CA GLY A 19 -1.95 21.67 -13.62
C GLY A 19 -0.81 20.67 -13.45
N PHE A 20 -0.49 19.85 -14.46
CA PHE A 20 0.65 18.92 -14.41
C PHE A 20 1.80 19.40 -15.32
N GLU A 21 2.98 19.59 -14.75
CA GLU A 21 4.20 20.05 -15.46
C GLU A 21 4.83 18.92 -16.30
N TYR A 22 4.56 17.66 -15.95
CA TYR A 22 5.09 16.46 -16.61
C TYR A 22 3.97 15.49 -17.00
N CYS A 23 4.07 14.94 -18.21
CA CYS A 23 3.24 13.85 -18.71
C CYS A 23 3.80 12.49 -18.24
N ILE A 24 2.96 11.46 -18.20
CA ILE A 24 3.34 10.10 -17.76
C ILE A 24 4.52 9.55 -18.58
N ASP A 25 4.60 9.89 -19.87
CA ASP A 25 5.67 9.46 -20.78
C ASP A 25 6.83 10.47 -20.94
N SER A 26 6.76 11.65 -20.31
CA SER A 26 7.85 12.63 -20.37
C SER A 26 8.88 12.34 -19.28
N ASN A 27 10.15 12.17 -19.65
CA ASN A 27 11.21 11.87 -18.70
C ASN A 27 11.74 13.18 -18.08
N PRO A 28 11.47 13.47 -16.79
CA PRO A 28 12.03 14.65 -16.14
C PRO A 28 13.56 14.58 -16.12
N PRO A 29 14.27 15.73 -15.98
CA PRO A 29 15.71 15.74 -15.83
C PRO A 29 16.12 14.84 -14.64
N TRP A 30 17.22 14.10 -14.80
CA TRP A 30 17.65 13.06 -13.86
C TRP A 30 17.74 13.53 -12.40
N GLY A 31 18.11 14.80 -12.16
CA GLY A 31 18.15 15.38 -10.82
C GLY A 31 16.77 15.51 -10.18
N GLU A 32 15.78 16.00 -10.92
CA GLU A 32 14.39 16.11 -10.43
C GLU A 32 13.77 14.74 -10.23
N ALA A 33 14.04 13.78 -11.13
CA ALA A 33 13.57 12.41 -11.02
C ALA A 33 14.03 11.73 -9.71
N ILE A 34 15.29 11.96 -9.30
CA ILE A 34 15.83 11.43 -8.05
C ILE A 34 15.12 12.05 -6.84
N ILE A 35 14.91 13.37 -6.85
CA ILE A 35 14.26 14.08 -5.74
C ILE A 35 12.80 13.66 -5.61
N LEU A 36 12.06 13.58 -6.72
CA LEU A 36 10.68 13.10 -6.77
C LEU A 36 10.57 11.64 -6.31
N GLY A 37 11.50 10.79 -6.73
CA GLY A 37 11.59 9.40 -6.27
C GLY A 37 11.83 9.30 -4.76
N PHE A 38 12.71 10.16 -4.22
CA PHE A 38 12.96 10.22 -2.79
C PHE A 38 11.74 10.73 -2.00
N GLN A 39 11.01 11.71 -2.53
CA GLN A 39 9.75 12.17 -1.94
C GLN A 39 8.71 11.05 -1.90
N HIS A 40 8.55 10.30 -2.98
CA HIS A 40 7.64 9.15 -3.02
C HIS A 40 8.09 8.03 -2.08
N TYR A 41 9.39 7.81 -1.93
CA TYR A 41 9.92 6.87 -0.95
C TYR A 41 9.55 7.26 0.48
N ILE A 42 9.75 8.52 0.88
CA ILE A 42 9.39 8.99 2.23
C ILE A 42 7.88 8.82 2.48
N LEU A 43 7.05 9.18 1.48
CA LEU A 43 5.60 9.05 1.59
C LEU A 43 5.17 7.58 1.77
N ALA A 44 5.77 6.67 1.00
CA ALA A 44 5.49 5.23 1.10
C ALA A 44 6.04 4.61 2.39
N LEU A 45 7.16 5.13 2.90
CA LEU A 45 7.77 4.65 4.14
C LEU A 45 6.84 4.84 5.34
N GLY A 46 6.11 5.97 5.38
CA GLY A 46 5.13 6.22 6.44
C GLY A 46 4.09 5.11 6.54
N THR A 47 3.54 4.66 5.41
CA THR A 47 2.52 3.60 5.40
C THR A 47 3.12 2.21 5.66
N ALA A 48 4.31 1.94 5.12
CA ALA A 48 5.02 0.68 5.32
C ALA A 48 5.44 0.42 6.78
N VAL A 49 5.73 1.48 7.54
CA VAL A 49 6.12 1.38 8.97
C VAL A 49 4.91 1.32 9.90
N MET A 50 3.82 2.05 9.58
CA MET A 50 2.64 2.12 10.43
C MET A 50 1.89 0.78 10.53
N ILE A 51 1.83 0.00 9.45
CA ILE A 51 1.12 -1.29 9.45
C ILE A 51 1.76 -2.28 10.45
N PRO A 52 3.07 -2.58 10.41
CA PRO A 52 3.72 -3.44 11.39
C PRO A 52 3.74 -2.85 12.80
N ALA A 53 3.84 -1.52 12.92
CA ALA A 53 3.83 -0.84 14.22
C ALA A 53 2.58 -1.13 15.04
N VAL A 54 1.43 -1.21 14.37
CA VAL A 54 0.15 -1.53 15.01
C VAL A 54 -0.01 -3.04 15.17
N LEU A 55 0.32 -3.81 14.13
CA LEU A 55 -0.01 -5.24 14.06
C LEU A 55 0.92 -6.15 14.88
N VAL A 56 2.23 -5.89 14.90
CA VAL A 56 3.22 -6.78 15.54
C VAL A 56 3.02 -6.87 17.06
N PRO A 57 2.78 -5.76 17.80
CA PRO A 57 2.50 -5.83 19.23
C PRO A 57 1.24 -6.64 19.56
N MET A 58 0.20 -6.55 18.72
CA MET A 58 -1.05 -7.29 18.93
C MET A 58 -0.88 -8.81 18.77
N MET A 59 0.13 -9.24 18.01
CA MET A 59 0.47 -10.65 17.81
C MET A 59 1.41 -11.19 18.91
N GLY A 60 1.93 -10.34 19.80
CA GLY A 60 2.96 -10.73 20.77
C GLY A 60 4.40 -10.69 20.22
N GLY A 61 4.61 -10.07 19.06
CA GLY A 61 5.96 -9.95 18.49
C GLY A 61 6.83 -8.95 19.24
N SER A 62 8.13 -9.22 19.29
CA SER A 62 9.13 -8.32 19.89
C SER A 62 9.46 -7.12 18.98
N ASP A 63 10.17 -6.12 19.51
CA ASP A 63 10.69 -5.02 18.68
C ASP A 63 11.62 -5.51 17.56
N GLY A 64 12.37 -6.59 17.81
CA GLY A 64 13.20 -7.24 16.78
C GLY A 64 12.37 -7.82 15.64
N ASP A 65 11.22 -8.43 15.96
CA ASP A 65 10.28 -8.96 14.98
C ASP A 65 9.62 -7.83 14.19
N ARG A 66 9.29 -6.72 14.85
CA ARG A 66 8.75 -5.52 14.20
C ARG A 66 9.71 -4.97 13.16
N VAL A 67 10.98 -4.78 13.52
CA VAL A 67 12.01 -4.29 12.59
C VAL A 67 12.18 -5.25 11.41
N ARG A 68 12.19 -6.56 11.67
CA ARG A 68 12.28 -7.58 10.62
C ARG A 68 11.12 -7.50 9.65
N VAL A 69 9.89 -7.35 10.14
CA VAL A 69 8.68 -7.24 9.30
C VAL A 69 8.69 -5.94 8.48
N VAL A 70 9.12 -4.82 9.06
CA VAL A 70 9.28 -3.55 8.33
C VAL A 70 10.29 -3.68 7.19
N GLN A 71 11.45 -4.29 7.47
CA GLN A 71 12.50 -4.48 6.47
C GLN A 71 12.04 -5.37 5.31
N THR A 72 11.37 -6.49 5.61
CA THR A 72 10.87 -7.39 4.56
C THR A 72 9.75 -6.74 3.74
N LEU A 73 8.84 -6.00 4.37
CA LEU A 73 7.80 -5.25 3.66
C LEU A 73 8.40 -4.21 2.71
N LEU A 74 9.34 -3.39 3.17
CA LEU A 74 10.01 -2.39 2.33
C LEU A 74 10.73 -3.03 1.15
N PHE A 75 11.44 -4.14 1.40
CA PHE A 75 12.16 -4.86 0.36
C PHE A 75 11.23 -5.46 -0.69
N VAL A 76 10.16 -6.16 -0.25
CA VAL A 76 9.17 -6.77 -1.15
C VAL A 76 8.38 -5.71 -1.91
N THR A 77 8.00 -4.60 -1.27
CA THR A 77 7.38 -3.44 -1.91
C THR A 77 8.27 -2.83 -2.99
N GLY A 78 9.58 -2.71 -2.73
CA GLY A 78 10.55 -2.27 -3.73
C GLY A 78 10.56 -3.18 -4.96
N ILE A 79 10.66 -4.49 -4.74
CA ILE A 79 10.64 -5.49 -5.83
C ILE A 79 9.33 -5.43 -6.62
N ASN A 80 8.19 -5.41 -5.93
CA ASN A 80 6.87 -5.37 -6.58
C ASN A 80 6.66 -4.09 -7.38
N THR A 81 7.13 -2.95 -6.86
CA THR A 81 7.04 -1.66 -7.56
C THR A 81 7.92 -1.66 -8.80
N LEU A 82 9.15 -2.18 -8.72
CA LEU A 82 10.03 -2.33 -9.89
C LEU A 82 9.42 -3.26 -10.95
N LEU A 83 8.83 -4.38 -10.50
CA LEU A 83 8.17 -5.32 -11.41
C LEU A 83 6.94 -4.68 -12.09
N GLN A 84 6.15 -3.91 -11.34
CA GLN A 84 4.99 -3.17 -11.88
C GLN A 84 5.41 -2.10 -12.88
N SER A 85 6.48 -1.37 -12.61
CA SER A 85 6.96 -0.31 -13.50
C SER A 85 7.64 -0.86 -14.76
N LEU A 86 8.35 -1.99 -14.67
CA LEU A 86 9.11 -2.55 -15.80
C LEU A 86 8.28 -3.50 -16.68
N PHE A 87 7.56 -4.44 -16.06
CA PHE A 87 6.84 -5.52 -16.75
C PHE A 87 5.32 -5.41 -16.62
N GLY A 88 4.82 -4.62 -15.68
CA GLY A 88 3.40 -4.38 -15.48
C GLY A 88 2.84 -3.33 -16.44
N THR A 89 1.97 -2.48 -15.91
CA THR A 89 1.25 -1.47 -16.69
C THR A 89 2.10 -0.23 -17.03
N ARG A 90 3.39 -0.21 -16.65
CA ARG A 90 4.32 0.93 -16.81
C ARG A 90 3.83 2.25 -16.18
N LEU A 91 2.84 2.17 -15.31
CA LEU A 91 2.33 3.31 -14.55
C LEU A 91 3.20 3.50 -13.29
N PRO A 92 3.53 4.75 -12.92
CA PRO A 92 4.26 5.07 -11.71
C PRO A 92 3.38 4.89 -10.47
N THR A 93 3.14 3.63 -10.09
CA THR A 93 2.30 3.26 -8.94
C THR A 93 3.12 2.46 -7.93
N VAL A 94 3.21 2.98 -6.70
CA VAL A 94 3.87 2.29 -5.59
C VAL A 94 2.99 1.14 -5.09
N ILE A 95 3.50 -0.09 -5.13
CA ILE A 95 2.79 -1.28 -4.64
C ILE A 95 3.24 -1.61 -3.23
N GLY A 96 2.37 -1.33 -2.26
CA GLY A 96 2.62 -1.60 -0.85
C GLY A 96 1.49 -2.36 -0.15
N GLY A 97 1.68 -2.61 1.14
CA GLY A 97 0.62 -3.11 2.01
C GLY A 97 -0.56 -2.15 2.02
N SER A 98 -1.77 -2.66 1.80
CA SER A 98 -2.98 -1.85 1.84
C SER A 98 -3.56 -1.82 3.25
N TYR A 99 -3.90 -0.62 3.73
CA TYR A 99 -4.62 -0.44 4.99
C TYR A 99 -5.97 -1.16 5.03
N ALA A 100 -6.56 -1.45 3.87
CA ALA A 100 -7.78 -2.26 3.80
C ALA A 100 -7.60 -3.66 4.42
N PHE A 101 -6.37 -4.21 4.41
CA PHE A 101 -6.08 -5.52 5.00
C PHE A 101 -5.83 -5.47 6.51
N VAL A 102 -5.65 -4.29 7.11
CA VAL A 102 -5.40 -4.19 8.56
C VAL A 102 -6.61 -4.68 9.36
N ILE A 103 -7.83 -4.39 8.92
CA ILE A 103 -9.06 -4.83 9.59
C ILE A 103 -9.20 -6.37 9.55
N PRO A 104 -9.14 -7.03 8.37
CA PRO A 104 -9.12 -8.49 8.30
C PRO A 104 -7.99 -9.12 9.12
N VAL A 105 -6.78 -8.54 9.10
CA VAL A 105 -5.65 -9.08 9.86
C VAL A 105 -5.90 -8.99 11.36
N MET A 106 -6.45 -7.89 11.87
CA MET A 106 -6.84 -7.79 13.27
C MET A 106 -7.87 -8.85 13.65
N ALA A 107 -8.84 -9.14 12.78
CA ALA A 107 -9.83 -10.18 13.03
C ALA A 107 -9.18 -11.57 13.14
N ILE A 108 -8.16 -11.87 12.33
CA ILE A 108 -7.38 -13.12 12.42
C ILE A 108 -6.60 -13.16 13.74
N VAL A 109 -5.93 -12.07 14.12
CA VAL A 109 -5.10 -12.02 15.34
C VAL A 109 -5.95 -12.16 16.62
N GLN A 110 -7.19 -11.68 16.60
CA GLN A 110 -8.12 -11.78 17.74
C GLN A 110 -8.86 -13.12 17.82
N ASP A 111 -8.59 -14.06 16.91
CA ASP A 111 -9.20 -15.38 16.98
C ASP A 111 -8.79 -16.11 18.28
N SER A 112 -9.79 -16.65 18.96
CA SER A 112 -9.65 -17.41 20.20
C SER A 112 -8.62 -18.54 20.13
N SER A 113 -8.46 -19.18 18.96
CA SER A 113 -7.46 -20.23 18.75
C SER A 113 -6.02 -19.71 18.84
N LEU A 114 -5.77 -18.53 18.28
CA LEU A 114 -4.46 -17.88 18.32
C LEU A 114 -4.21 -17.17 19.66
N ALA A 115 -5.25 -16.60 20.26
CA ALA A 115 -5.19 -15.94 21.56
C ALA A 115 -4.99 -16.92 22.73
N ALA A 116 -5.35 -18.20 22.56
CA ALA A 116 -5.17 -19.24 23.56
C ALA A 116 -3.71 -19.73 23.69
N ILE A 117 -2.81 -19.31 22.80
CA ILE A 117 -1.40 -19.70 22.84
C ILE A 117 -0.68 -18.92 23.96
N PRO A 118 -0.08 -19.60 24.94
CA PRO A 118 0.54 -18.94 26.09
C PRO A 118 1.91 -18.33 25.77
N ASP A 119 2.61 -18.82 24.73
CA ASP A 119 3.90 -18.27 24.31
C ASP A 119 3.73 -17.17 23.27
N ASP A 120 4.27 -15.99 23.56
CA ASP A 120 4.16 -14.78 22.72
C ASP A 120 4.88 -14.94 21.38
N HIS A 121 6.04 -15.60 21.38
CA HIS A 121 6.80 -15.81 20.14
C HIS A 121 6.12 -16.83 19.22
N GLU A 122 5.64 -17.94 19.79
CA GLU A 122 4.86 -18.92 19.04
C GLU A 122 3.56 -18.32 18.49
N ARG A 123 2.85 -17.50 19.29
CA ARG A 123 1.67 -16.77 18.85
C ARG A 123 1.98 -15.88 17.64
N PHE A 124 3.06 -15.10 17.71
CA PHE A 124 3.49 -14.26 16.58
C PHE A 124 3.76 -15.08 15.31
N LEU A 125 4.49 -16.19 15.42
CA LEU A 125 4.80 -17.05 14.27
C LEU A 125 3.55 -17.70 13.67
N GLN A 126 2.62 -18.17 14.50
CA GLN A 126 1.38 -18.77 14.03
C GLN A 126 0.46 -17.72 13.39
N SER A 127 0.29 -16.54 14.00
CA SER A 127 -0.47 -15.44 13.43
C SER A 127 0.11 -15.00 12.08
N MET A 128 1.43 -14.84 11.98
CA MET A 128 2.08 -14.46 10.71
C MET A 128 1.87 -15.50 9.61
N ARG A 129 1.95 -16.80 9.93
CA ARG A 129 1.64 -17.88 8.97
C ARG A 129 0.19 -17.86 8.52
N ALA A 130 -0.75 -17.65 9.44
CA ALA A 130 -2.18 -17.56 9.13
C ALA A 130 -2.47 -16.36 8.21
N ILE A 131 -1.90 -15.19 8.52
CA ILE A 131 -2.04 -13.97 7.72
C ILE A 131 -1.47 -14.19 6.31
N GLN A 132 -0.25 -14.71 6.19
CA GLN A 132 0.37 -14.97 4.90
C GLN A 132 -0.43 -15.97 4.06
N GLY A 133 -0.91 -17.05 4.66
CA GLY A 133 -1.77 -18.03 4.00
C GLY A 133 -3.08 -17.42 3.51
N ALA A 134 -3.74 -16.62 4.36
CA ALA A 134 -4.97 -15.91 4.00
C ALA A 134 -4.75 -14.93 2.83
N LEU A 135 -3.64 -14.18 2.83
CA LEU A 135 -3.27 -13.25 1.77
C LEU A 135 -2.99 -13.97 0.44
N ILE A 136 -2.34 -15.14 0.45
CA ILE A 136 -2.08 -15.94 -0.75
C ILE A 136 -3.40 -16.43 -1.37
N VAL A 137 -4.31 -16.96 -0.55
CA VAL A 137 -5.63 -17.42 -1.01
C VAL A 137 -6.46 -16.26 -1.55
N SER A 138 -6.49 -15.13 -0.82
CA SER A 138 -7.17 -13.91 -1.25
C SER A 138 -6.64 -13.41 -2.59
N SER A 139 -5.31 -13.36 -2.76
CA SER A 139 -4.67 -12.93 -4.00
C SER A 139 -5.01 -13.85 -5.17
N SER A 140 -5.02 -15.18 -4.93
CA SER A 140 -5.38 -16.17 -5.96
C SER A 140 -6.82 -15.99 -6.45
N ILE A 141 -7.76 -15.78 -5.52
CA ILE A 141 -9.16 -15.47 -5.85
C ILE A 141 -9.24 -14.17 -6.65
N GLN A 142 -8.53 -13.12 -6.22
CA GLN A 142 -8.55 -11.82 -6.89
C GLN A 142 -7.98 -11.89 -8.31
N ILE A 143 -6.94 -12.69 -8.54
CA ILE A 143 -6.38 -12.95 -9.87
C ILE A 143 -7.41 -13.64 -10.77
N ILE A 144 -8.09 -14.69 -10.28
CA ILE A 144 -9.11 -15.41 -11.05
C ILE A 144 -10.29 -14.48 -11.39
N LEU A 145 -10.74 -13.67 -10.43
CA LEU A 145 -11.80 -12.68 -10.65
C LEU A 145 -11.36 -11.55 -11.61
N GLY A 146 -10.08 -11.19 -11.59
CA GLY A 146 -9.49 -10.22 -12.50
C GLY A 146 -9.47 -10.72 -13.95
N TYR A 147 -9.01 -11.96 -14.18
CA TYR A 147 -8.94 -12.54 -15.52
C TYR A 147 -10.31 -12.92 -16.09
N SER A 148 -11.30 -13.24 -15.26
CA SER A 148 -12.64 -13.62 -15.73
C SER A 148 -13.49 -12.47 -16.27
N GLN A 149 -12.95 -11.23 -16.38
CA GLN A 149 -13.64 -9.99 -16.80
C GLN A 149 -14.90 -9.64 -15.97
N LEU A 150 -15.27 -10.47 -14.99
CA LEU A 150 -16.38 -10.25 -14.06
C LEU A 150 -16.20 -8.94 -13.30
N TRP A 151 -14.95 -8.56 -13.05
CA TRP A 151 -14.59 -7.28 -12.43
C TRP A 151 -15.16 -6.07 -13.20
N GLY A 152 -15.23 -6.12 -14.53
CA GLY A 152 -15.81 -5.04 -15.34
C GLY A 152 -17.34 -4.92 -15.21
N ILE A 153 -18.02 -6.03 -14.92
CA ILE A 153 -19.47 -6.04 -14.64
C ILE A 153 -19.72 -5.50 -13.23
N PHE A 154 -18.93 -5.94 -12.25
CA PHE A 154 -19.01 -5.46 -10.87
C PHE A 154 -18.60 -4.00 -10.71
N SER A 155 -17.60 -3.52 -11.46
CA SER A 155 -17.15 -2.12 -11.41
C SER A 155 -18.25 -1.14 -11.80
N ARG A 156 -19.24 -1.57 -12.61
CA ARG A 156 -20.43 -0.77 -12.93
C ARG A 156 -21.35 -0.54 -11.73
N PHE A 157 -21.29 -1.41 -10.73
CA PHE A 157 -22.04 -1.27 -9.48
C PHE A 157 -21.38 -0.29 -8.51
N PHE A 158 -20.05 -0.14 -8.61
CA PHE A 158 -19.28 0.80 -7.81
C PHE A 158 -19.34 2.21 -8.42
N SER A 159 -20.47 2.89 -8.20
CA SER A 159 -20.54 4.33 -8.46
C SER A 159 -19.58 5.08 -7.51
N PRO A 160 -18.89 6.14 -7.97
CA PRO A 160 -18.05 6.97 -7.10
C PRO A 160 -18.81 7.48 -5.86
N LEU A 161 -20.14 7.63 -5.96
CA LEU A 161 -21.01 8.00 -4.85
C LEU A 161 -21.04 6.97 -3.71
N GLY A 162 -20.89 5.68 -4.02
CA GLY A 162 -20.84 4.60 -3.02
C GLY A 162 -19.43 4.34 -2.49
N MET A 163 -18.40 4.56 -3.31
CA MET A 163 -17.01 4.36 -2.90
C MET A 163 -16.48 5.48 -2.00
N ALA A 164 -16.88 6.73 -2.26
CA ALA A 164 -16.44 7.89 -1.47
C ALA A 164 -16.65 7.72 0.04
N PRO A 165 -17.84 7.37 0.55
CA PRO A 165 -18.04 7.18 1.99
C PRO A 165 -17.24 5.99 2.54
N VAL A 166 -17.07 4.91 1.78
CA VAL A 166 -16.28 3.74 2.24
C VAL A 166 -14.81 4.13 2.41
N VAL A 167 -14.24 4.83 1.43
CA VAL A 167 -12.84 5.32 1.50
C VAL A 167 -12.69 6.36 2.61
N ALA A 168 -13.67 7.25 2.79
CA ALA A 168 -13.67 8.21 3.88
C ALA A 168 -13.67 7.53 5.26
N LEU A 169 -14.53 6.52 5.47
CA LEU A 169 -14.58 5.75 6.71
C LEU A 169 -13.27 4.99 6.98
N LEU A 170 -12.64 4.42 5.95
CA LEU A 170 -11.31 3.83 6.08
C LEU A 170 -10.28 4.90 6.50
N GLY A 171 -10.32 6.09 5.90
CA GLY A 171 -9.46 7.22 6.27
C GLY A 171 -9.66 7.68 7.72
N PHE A 172 -10.91 7.83 8.15
CA PHE A 172 -11.22 8.19 9.55
C PHE A 172 -10.76 7.13 10.55
N GLY A 173 -10.94 5.84 10.23
CA GLY A 173 -10.44 4.76 11.08
C GLY A 173 -8.92 4.76 11.24
N LEU A 174 -8.19 5.22 10.21
CA LEU A 174 -6.74 5.43 10.30
C LEU A 174 -6.38 6.67 11.11
N PHE A 175 -7.13 7.76 10.96
CA PHE A 175 -6.90 9.00 11.71
C PHE A 175 -6.98 8.76 13.21
N GLU A 176 -8.02 8.07 13.67
CA GLU A 176 -8.22 7.68 15.08
C GLU A 176 -7.04 6.85 15.64
N ARG A 177 -6.43 5.99 14.81
CA ARG A 177 -5.29 5.14 15.21
C ARG A 177 -3.94 5.85 15.11
N GLY A 178 -3.78 6.80 14.19
CA GLY A 178 -2.55 7.57 14.02
C GLY A 178 -2.38 8.70 15.04
N PHE A 179 -3.48 9.33 15.45
CA PHE A 179 -3.48 10.42 16.42
C PHE A 179 -2.83 10.07 17.79
N PRO A 180 -3.09 8.92 18.43
CA PRO A 180 -2.44 8.57 19.70
C PRO A 180 -0.93 8.40 19.56
N VAL A 181 -0.45 7.83 18.45
CA VAL A 181 1.00 7.67 18.18
C VAL A 181 1.70 9.03 18.11
N LEU A 182 1.06 10.02 17.47
CA LEU A 182 1.56 11.39 17.42
C LEU A 182 1.51 12.05 18.82
N GLY A 183 0.46 11.79 19.59
CA GLY A 183 0.31 12.27 20.96
C GLY A 183 1.43 11.77 21.89
N ASP A 184 1.80 10.50 21.79
CA ASP A 184 2.88 9.90 22.57
C ASP A 184 4.26 10.43 22.15
N ALA A 185 4.49 10.61 20.85
CA ALA A 185 5.71 11.22 20.33
C ALA A 185 5.88 12.68 20.79
N LEU A 186 4.79 13.46 20.78
CA LEU A 186 4.79 14.84 21.29
C LEU A 186 4.98 14.88 22.80
N ARG A 187 4.38 13.95 23.57
CA ARG A 187 4.62 13.82 25.01
C ARG A 187 6.10 13.56 25.30
N LEU A 188 6.73 12.63 24.58
CA LEU A 188 8.15 12.33 24.74
C LEU A 188 9.04 13.52 24.36
N ALA A 189 8.74 14.22 23.26
CA ALA A 189 9.49 15.38 22.82
C ALA A 189 9.35 16.60 23.76
N CYS A 190 8.21 16.76 24.42
CA CYS A 190 7.97 17.84 25.38
C CYS A 190 8.48 17.52 26.80
N GLN A 191 8.90 16.27 27.05
CA GLN A 191 9.45 15.81 28.32
C GLN A 191 10.99 15.82 28.36
N CYS A 192 11.63 16.14 27.24
CA CYS A 192 13.03 16.56 27.13
C CYS A 192 13.14 18.09 27.16
#